data_AF-A0A3C1P185-F1
#
_entry.id   AF-A0A3C1P185-F1
#
_cell.length_a   1.000
_cell.length_b   1.000
_cell.length_c   1.000
_cell.angle_alpha   90.00
_cell.angle_beta   90.00
_cell.angle_gamma   90.00
#
_symmetry.space_group_name_H-M   'P 1'
#
loop_
_entity.id
_entity.type
_entity.pdbx_description
1 polymer ?
#
loop_
_entity_poly.entity_id
_entity_poly.type
_entity_poly.pdbx_seq_one_letter_code
_entity_poly.pdbx_strand_id
1 'polypeptide(L)' 'MAPTGKGGAAKKVRRKEKKNVAHGHAHIKSTFNNTIVSITDPTGAVISWASAGQVGFKGSRKSTPFAAQL' A
#
# COMPACT_ATOMS: atom_id res chain seq x y z
N MET A 1 -6.47 -19.15 35.34
CA MET A 1 -7.02 -18.54 34.11
C MET A 1 -5.84 -18.04 33.28
N ALA A 2 -5.41 -18.77 32.26
CA ALA A 2 -4.15 -18.53 31.54
C ALA A 2 -4.25 -17.34 30.54
N PRO A 3 -3.19 -16.52 30.37
CA PRO A 3 -3.15 -15.49 29.33
C PRO A 3 -2.87 -16.13 27.97
N THR A 4 -3.76 -15.94 27.00
CA THR A 4 -3.61 -16.43 25.63
C THR A 4 -2.62 -15.54 24.86
N GLY A 5 -1.35 -15.92 24.88
CA GLY A 5 -0.39 -15.49 23.87
C GLY A 5 -0.68 -16.16 22.53
N LYS A 6 -0.89 -15.38 21.47
CA LYS A 6 -0.70 -15.85 20.09
C LYS A 6 0.16 -14.84 19.34
N GLY A 7 1.42 -15.23 19.16
CA GLY A 7 2.47 -14.49 18.48
C GLY A 7 2.15 -14.19 17.03
N GLY A 8 2.78 -13.11 16.55
CA GLY A 8 2.62 -12.58 15.21
C GLY A 8 2.95 -13.61 14.14
N ALA A 9 1.95 -13.93 13.31
CA ALA A 9 2.22 -14.39 11.95
C ALA A 9 2.63 -13.16 11.13
N ALA A 10 3.92 -12.82 11.16
CA ALA A 10 4.50 -11.94 10.16
C ALA A 10 4.20 -12.56 8.80
N LYS A 11 3.22 -12.01 8.08
CA LYS A 11 2.92 -12.36 6.68
C LYS A 11 4.25 -12.32 5.95
N LYS A 12 4.77 -13.48 5.55
CA LYS A 12 5.93 -13.56 4.66
C LYS A 12 5.53 -12.84 3.39
N VAL A 13 5.91 -11.56 3.29
CA VAL A 13 5.78 -10.78 2.06
C VAL A 13 6.68 -11.51 1.08
N ARG A 14 6.04 -12.30 0.21
CA ARG A 14 6.72 -13.07 -0.84
C ARG A 14 7.57 -12.04 -1.59
N ARG A 15 8.89 -12.13 -1.42
CA ARG A 15 9.84 -11.14 -1.93
C ARG A 15 9.65 -11.10 -3.42
N LYS A 16 8.96 -10.06 -3.89
CA LYS A 16 8.73 -9.84 -5.30
C LYS A 16 10.10 -9.76 -5.95
N GLU A 17 10.32 -10.57 -6.96
CA GLU A 17 11.55 -10.55 -7.73
C GLU A 17 11.87 -9.09 -8.06
N LYS A 18 13.07 -8.64 -7.70
CA LYS A 18 13.56 -7.31 -8.05
C LYS A 18 13.79 -7.31 -9.56
N LYS A 19 12.72 -7.22 -10.35
CA LYS A 19 12.80 -6.77 -11.72
C LYS A 19 13.09 -5.28 -11.64
N ASN A 20 14.31 -4.90 -11.99
CA ASN A 20 14.66 -3.50 -12.13
C ASN A 20 13.90 -2.96 -13.35
N VAL A 21 12.77 -2.33 -13.10
CA VAL A 21 12.01 -1.66 -14.15
C VAL A 21 12.45 -0.21 -14.15
N ALA A 22 13.20 0.16 -15.19
CA ALA A 22 13.80 1.48 -15.30
C ALA A 22 12.76 2.58 -15.46
N HIS A 23 11.68 2.31 -16.19
CA HIS A 23 10.60 3.24 -16.49
C HIS A 23 9.27 2.52 -16.29
N GLY A 24 8.30 3.18 -15.66
CA GLY A 24 6.98 2.63 -15.37
C GLY A 24 5.94 3.73 -15.29
N HIS A 25 4.68 3.35 -15.07
CA HIS A 25 3.57 4.29 -14.92
C HIS A 25 3.10 4.35 -13.47
N ALA A 26 2.74 5.55 -13.02
CA ALA A 26 2.10 5.75 -11.73
C ALA A 26 0.59 5.93 -11.93
N HIS A 27 -0.20 5.03 -11.35
CA HIS A 27 -1.66 5.13 -11.33
C HIS A 27 -2.12 5.63 -9.96
N ILE A 28 -2.73 6.81 -9.95
CA ILE A 28 -3.25 7.43 -8.73
C ILE A 28 -4.77 7.41 -8.78
N LYS A 29 -5.37 6.64 -7.87
CA LYS A 29 -6.82 6.64 -7.66
C LYS A 29 -7.14 7.46 -6.41
N SER A 30 -7.51 8.72 -6.63
CA SER A 30 -7.97 9.62 -5.56
C SER A 30 -9.50 9.60 -5.51
N THR A 31 -10.05 9.19 -4.37
CA THR A 31 -11.49 9.23 -4.08
C THR A 31 -11.73 10.00 -2.80
N PHE A 32 -12.96 10.45 -2.57
CA PHE A 32 -13.33 11.19 -1.34
C PHE A 32 -13.09 10.43 -0.04
N ASN A 33 -12.82 9.13 -0.08
CA ASN A 33 -12.62 8.29 1.10
C ASN A 33 -11.21 7.71 1.22
N ASN A 34 -10.41 7.75 0.15
CA ASN A 34 -9.08 7.14 0.11
C ASN A 34 -8.30 7.58 -1.15
N THR A 35 -6.98 7.66 -0.99
CA THR A 35 -6.03 7.78 -2.10
C THR A 35 -5.18 6.53 -2.18
N ILE A 36 -5.14 5.90 -3.35
CA ILE A 36 -4.36 4.70 -3.64
C ILE A 36 -3.38 5.02 -4.77
N VAL A 37 -2.10 4.74 -4.55
CA VAL A 37 -1.03 4.93 -5.52
C VAL A 37 -0.47 3.57 -5.88
N SER A 38 -0.49 3.23 -7.16
CA SER A 38 0.04 1.99 -7.70
C SER A 38 1.11 2.31 -8.73
N ILE A 39 2.29 1.72 -8.57
CA ILE A 39 3.38 1.82 -9.54
C ILE A 39 3.36 0.55 -10.38
N THR A 40 3.27 0.72 -11.70
CA THR A 40 3.20 -0.36 -12.68
C THR A 40 4.38 -0.30 -13.64
N ASP A 41 4.70 -1.46 -14.19
CA ASP A 41 5.56 -1.62 -15.35
C ASP A 41 4.87 -1.07 -16.61
N PRO A 42 5.60 -0.76 -17.70
CA PRO A 42 5.01 -0.34 -18.98
C PRO A 42 4.09 -1.41 -19.60
N THR A 43 4.20 -2.65 -19.14
CA THR A 43 3.31 -3.77 -19.49
C THR A 43 2.03 -3.81 -18.64
N GLY A 44 1.86 -2.89 -17.69
CA GLY A 44 0.70 -2.82 -16.79
C GLY A 44 0.79 -3.72 -15.55
N ALA A 45 1.90 -4.42 -15.34
CA ALA A 45 2.10 -5.22 -14.13
C ALA A 45 2.37 -4.31 -12.92
N VAL A 46 1.51 -4.36 -11.90
CA VAL A 46 1.70 -3.58 -10.65
C VAL A 46 2.93 -4.12 -9.93
N ILE A 47 3.95 -3.29 -9.70
CA ILE A 47 5.14 -3.62 -8.90
C ILE A 47 4.81 -3.51 -7.42
N SER A 48 4.31 -2.34 -7.03
CA SER A 48 3.98 -1.99 -5.65
C SER A 48 2.78 -1.05 -5.62
N TRP A 49 2.05 -1.09 -4.52
CA TRP A 49 0.94 -0.18 -4.26
C TRP A 49 0.99 0.25 -2.80
N ALA A 50 0.52 1.46 -2.56
CA ALA A 50 0.35 2.05 -1.24
C ALA A 50 -0.98 2.80 -1.19
N SER A 51 -1.50 2.99 0.01
CA SER A 51 -2.71 3.79 0.21
C SER A 51 -2.70 4.46 1.57
N ALA A 52 -3.45 5.56 1.71
CA ALA A 52 -3.61 6.27 2.97
C ALA A 52 -4.02 5.33 4.12
N GLY A 53 -4.85 4.33 3.84
CA GLY A 53 -5.25 3.32 4.83
C GLY A 53 -4.12 2.37 5.26
N GLN A 54 -3.17 2.06 4.37
CA GLN A 54 -2.05 1.18 4.67
C GLN A 54 -1.02 1.86 5.58
N VAL A 55 -0.87 3.18 5.45
CA VAL A 55 0.04 4.01 6.27
C VAL A 55 -0.48 4.20 7.70
N GLY A 56 -1.73 3.81 7.97
CA GLY A 56 -2.33 3.82 9.31
C GLY A 56 -3.37 4.91 9.51
N PHE A 57 -3.71 5.69 8.49
CA PHE A 57 -4.85 6.62 8.57
C PHE A 57 -6.17 5.83 8.61
N LYS A 58 -7.04 6.19 9.55
CA LYS A 58 -8.35 5.55 9.76
C LYS A 58 -9.48 6.58 9.65
N GLY A 59 -10.65 6.12 9.22
CA GLY A 59 -11.84 6.96 9.09
C GLY A 59 -11.67 8.10 8.09
N SER A 60 -12.23 9.26 8.41
CA SER A 60 -12.17 10.50 7.61
C SER A 60 -10.76 11.04 7.39
N ARG A 61 -9.76 10.61 8.18
CA ARG A 61 -8.37 11.05 7.99
C ARG A 61 -7.73 10.52 6.71
N LYS A 62 -8.28 9.46 6.11
CA LYS A 62 -7.79 8.84 4.87
C LYS A 62 -8.01 9.69 3.61
N SER A 63 -8.95 10.62 3.64
CA SER A 63 -9.27 11.49 2.50
C SER A 63 -8.55 12.83 2.54
N THR A 64 -7.71 13.04 3.55
CA THR A 64 -6.94 14.28 3.68
C THR A 64 -5.75 14.28 2.72
N PRO A 65 -5.36 15.46 2.20
CA PRO A 65 -4.19 15.57 1.31
C PRO A 65 -2.90 15.13 2.02
N PHE A 66 -2.82 15.33 3.35
CA PHE A 66 -1.68 14.88 4.15
C PHE A 66 -1.54 13.35 4.13
N ALA A 67 -2.65 12.62 4.21
CA ALA A 67 -2.63 11.16 4.15
C ALA A 67 -2.33 10.62 2.73
N ALA A 68 -2.49 11.44 1.70
CA ALA A 68 -2.12 11.08 0.32
C ALA A 68 -0.63 11.30 0.01
N GLN A 69 0.04 12.14 0.80
CA GLN A 69 1.47 12.42 0.65
C GLN A 69 2.35 11.32 1.28
N LEU A 70 1.85 10.67 2.33
CA LEU A 70 2.55 9.64 3.10
C LEU A 70 2.33 8.24 2.52
#